data_AF-A0A7I9XPH7-F1
#
_entry.id   AF-A0A7I9XPH7-F1
#
_cell.length_a   1.000
_cell.length_b   1.000
_cell.length_c   1.000
_cell.angle_alpha   90.00
_cell.angle_beta   90.00
_cell.angle_gamma   90.00
#
_symmetry.space_group_name_H-M   'P 1'
#
loop_
_entity.id
_entity.type
_entity.pdbx_description
1 polymer ?
#
loop_
_entity_poly.entity_id
_entity_poly.type
_entity_poly.pdbx_seq_one_letter_code
_entity_poly.pdbx_strand_id
1 'polypeptide(L)' 'MTQGSNRINMQSVGADRARLEALRDRLEAVITDPETSPRDLASLGREYRQTITALAAVTPAAGTSKLDEIAARRRKRGA' A
#
# COMPACT_ATOMS: atom_id res chain seq x y z
N MET A 1 -28.90 17.02 7.81
CA MET A 1 -28.59 15.58 8.00
C MET A 1 -27.72 15.12 6.83
N THR A 2 -26.40 15.30 6.88
CA THR A 2 -25.51 14.82 5.80
C THR A 2 -24.10 14.59 6.31
N GLN A 3 -23.89 13.51 7.06
CA GLN A 3 -22.57 13.03 7.47
C GLN A 3 -22.57 11.50 7.45
N GLY A 4 -22.66 10.91 6.25
CA GLY A 4 -22.71 9.45 6.06
C GLY A 4 -21.73 8.91 5.02
N SER A 5 -21.37 9.71 4.01
CA SER A 5 -20.72 9.16 2.80
C SER A 5 -19.19 9.03 2.87
N ASN A 6 -18.53 9.69 3.82
CA ASN A 6 -17.05 9.69 3.85
C ASN A 6 -16.44 8.43 4.53
N ARG A 7 -17.21 7.72 5.36
CA ARG A 7 -16.69 6.58 6.16
C ARG A 7 -16.63 5.26 5.37
N ILE A 8 -17.47 5.11 4.35
CA ILE A 8 -17.55 3.88 3.54
C ILE A 8 -16.37 3.83 2.56
N ASN A 9 -16.02 4.97 1.95
CA ASN A 9 -14.94 5.06 0.98
C ASN A 9 -13.56 4.78 1.62
N MET A 10 -13.34 5.22 2.87
CA MET A 10 -12.06 5.04 3.56
C MET A 10 -11.83 3.60 4.06
N GLN A 11 -12.90 2.85 4.35
CA GLN A 11 -12.82 1.42 4.71
C GLN A 11 -12.49 0.54 3.51
N SER A 12 -13.05 0.83 2.32
CA SER A 12 -12.72 0.09 1.09
C SER A 12 -11.25 0.27 0.73
N VAL A 13 -10.76 1.52 0.70
CA VAL A 13 -9.37 1.83 0.36
C VAL A 13 -8.37 1.14 1.31
N GLY A 14 -8.68 1.04 2.60
CA GLY A 14 -7.86 0.31 3.57
C GLY A 14 -7.84 -1.21 3.34
N ALA A 15 -8.99 -1.80 3.01
CA ALA A 15 -9.09 -3.23 2.70
C ALA A 15 -8.41 -3.60 1.37
N ASP A 16 -8.57 -2.74 0.35
CA ASP A 16 -7.90 -2.88 -0.95
C ASP A 16 -6.38 -2.79 -0.81
N ARG A 17 -5.88 -1.84 0.00
CA ARG A 17 -4.46 -1.74 0.31
C ARG A 17 -3.93 -2.99 1.02
N ALA A 18 -4.59 -3.44 2.08
CA ALA A 18 -4.16 -4.63 2.83
C ALA A 18 -4.13 -5.89 1.93
N ARG A 19 -5.09 -6.01 1.01
CA ARG A 19 -5.11 -7.09 0.01
C ARG A 19 -3.93 -7.01 -0.94
N LEU A 20 -3.59 -5.81 -1.44
CA LEU A 20 -2.45 -5.60 -2.34
C LEU A 20 -1.11 -5.82 -1.62
N GLU A 21 -0.99 -5.43 -0.35
CA GLU A 21 0.20 -5.71 0.48
C GLU A 21 0.38 -7.22 0.68
N ALA A 22 -0.69 -7.95 1.03
CA ALA A 22 -0.64 -9.40 1.16
C ALA A 22 -0.30 -10.12 -0.17
N LEU A 23 -0.76 -9.58 -1.30
CA LEU A 23 -0.40 -10.10 -2.63
C LEU A 23 1.09 -9.86 -2.93
N ARG A 24 1.59 -8.65 -2.64
CA ARG A 24 3.01 -8.31 -2.80
C ARG A 24 3.89 -9.28 -2.00
N ASP A 25 3.58 -9.50 -0.74
CA ASP A 25 4.40 -10.35 0.15
C ASP A 25 4.41 -11.82 -0.33
N ARG A 26 3.29 -12.32 -0.86
CA ARG A 26 3.23 -13.65 -1.48
C ARG A 26 4.07 -13.73 -2.76
N LEU A 27 3.96 -12.74 -3.63
CA LEU A 27 4.74 -12.68 -4.87
C LEU A 27 6.24 -12.59 -4.57
N GLU A 28 6.63 -11.78 -3.59
CA GLU A 28 8.02 -11.68 -3.13
C GLU A 28 8.53 -13.03 -2.63
N ALA A 29 7.77 -13.73 -1.78
CA ALA A 29 8.15 -15.04 -1.28
C ALA A 29 8.44 -16.04 -2.41
N VAL A 30 7.58 -16.09 -3.44
CA VAL A 30 7.75 -17.00 -4.59
C VAL A 30 8.92 -16.56 -5.49
N ILE A 31 9.11 -15.26 -5.71
CA ILE A 31 10.23 -14.73 -6.52
C ILE A 31 11.58 -15.03 -5.84
N THR A 32 11.63 -14.99 -4.51
CA THR A 32 12.86 -15.30 -3.74
C THR A 32 13.09 -16.79 -3.54
N ASP A 33 12.13 -17.64 -3.86
CA ASP A 33 12.25 -19.10 -3.74
C ASP A 33 13.14 -19.66 -4.86
N PRO A 34 14.28 -20.29 -4.53
CA PRO A 34 15.20 -20.86 -5.53
C PRO A 34 14.60 -22.03 -6.33
N GLU A 35 13.53 -22.67 -5.82
CA GLU A 35 12.84 -23.76 -6.52
C GLU A 35 11.83 -23.25 -7.57
N THR A 36 11.58 -21.94 -7.63
CA THR A 36 10.67 -21.35 -8.60
C THR A 36 11.23 -21.42 -10.01
N SER A 37 10.45 -22.00 -10.92
CA SER A 37 10.83 -22.13 -12.33
C SER A 37 11.11 -20.76 -12.97
N PRO A 38 12.21 -20.61 -13.75
CA PRO A 38 12.56 -19.34 -14.40
C PRO A 38 11.46 -18.76 -15.30
N ARG A 39 10.60 -19.62 -15.85
CA ARG A 39 9.45 -19.20 -16.68
C ARG A 39 8.36 -18.52 -15.85
N ASP A 40 8.16 -18.97 -14.63
CA ASP A 40 7.21 -18.38 -13.69
C ASP A 40 7.73 -17.06 -13.14
N LEU A 41 9.04 -16.93 -12.92
CA LEU A 41 9.67 -15.68 -12.47
C LEU A 41 9.36 -14.47 -13.39
N ALA A 42 9.35 -14.67 -14.71
CA ALA A 42 9.05 -13.58 -15.65
C ALA A 42 7.59 -13.09 -15.51
N SER A 43 6.65 -14.02 -15.33
CA SER A 43 5.23 -13.72 -15.14
C SER A 43 4.97 -13.07 -13.78
N LEU A 44 5.54 -13.66 -12.72
CA LEU A 44 5.45 -13.16 -11.34
C LEU A 44 6.10 -11.79 -11.19
N GLY A 45 7.24 -11.53 -11.84
CA GLY A 45 7.89 -10.21 -11.83
C GLY A 45 7.08 -9.12 -12.54
N ARG A 46 6.25 -9.47 -13.53
CA ARG A 46 5.31 -8.53 -14.14
C ARG A 46 4.15 -8.22 -13.19
N GLU A 47 3.57 -9.25 -12.59
CA GLU A 47 2.48 -9.11 -11.62
C GLU A 47 2.92 -8.34 -10.36
N TYR A 48 4.14 -8.59 -9.89
CA TYR A 48 4.74 -7.86 -8.77
C TYR A 48 4.82 -6.36 -9.06
N ARG A 49 5.36 -5.97 -10.23
CA ARG A 49 5.42 -4.56 -10.64
C ARG A 49 4.03 -3.92 -10.76
N GLN A 50 3.05 -4.63 -11.29
CA GLN A 50 1.67 -4.15 -11.35
C GLN A 50 1.08 -3.94 -9.94
N THR A 51 1.34 -4.86 -9.02
CA THR A 51 0.91 -4.77 -7.61
C THR A 51 1.53 -3.56 -6.92
N ILE A 52 2.82 -3.29 -7.13
CA ILE A 52 3.50 -2.09 -6.61
C ILE A 52 2.88 -0.80 -7.19
N THR A 53 2.60 -0.74 -8.49
CA THR A 53 1.93 0.40 -9.11
C THR A 53 0.52 0.63 -8.55
N ALA A 54 -0.25 -0.45 -8.34
CA ALA A 54 -1.56 -0.37 -7.72
C ALA A 54 -1.47 0.12 -6.27
N LEU A 55 -0.50 -0.37 -5.48
CA LEU A 55 -0.24 0.12 -4.12
C LEU A 55 0.11 1.60 -4.10
N ALA A 56 0.89 2.09 -5.08
CA ALA A 56 1.22 3.50 -5.20
C ALA A 56 0.00 4.37 -5.57
N ALA A 57 -0.98 3.81 -6.30
CA ALA A 57 -2.23 4.50 -6.64
C ALA A 57 -3.24 4.51 -5.49
N VAL A 58 -3.25 3.44 -4.67
CA VAL A 58 -4.15 3.30 -3.50
C VAL A 58 -3.59 4.04 -2.28
N THR A 59 -2.26 4.16 -2.17
CA THR A 59 -1.65 5.09 -1.23
C THR A 59 -1.98 6.49 -1.73
N PRO A 60 -2.88 7.26 -1.08
CA PRO A 60 -3.02 8.66 -1.45
C PRO A 60 -1.62 9.24 -1.32
N ALA A 61 -1.14 9.91 -2.37
CA ALA A 61 0.11 10.65 -2.31
C ALA A 61 0.07 11.40 -0.98
N ALA A 62 1.01 11.09 -0.09
CA ALA A 62 1.15 11.79 1.18
C ALA A 62 1.64 13.21 0.86
N GLY A 63 0.83 13.99 0.15
CA GLY A 63 0.87 15.43 0.17
C GLY A 63 0.42 15.80 1.56
N THR A 64 1.39 15.90 2.46
CA THR A 64 1.36 16.69 3.71
C THR A 64 -0.04 16.87 4.26
N SER A 65 -0.65 15.78 4.73
CA SER A 65 -1.90 15.91 5.47
C SER A 65 -1.57 16.72 6.71
N LYS A 66 -2.26 17.86 6.92
CA LYS A 66 -1.97 18.82 8.02
C LYS A 66 -1.87 18.15 9.41
N LEU A 67 -2.44 16.97 9.56
CA LEU A 67 -2.32 16.11 10.75
C LEU A 67 -0.89 15.60 10.98
N ASP A 68 -0.18 15.17 9.93
CA ASP A 68 1.23 14.76 10.02
C ASP A 68 2.15 15.94 10.34
N GLU A 69 1.86 17.14 9.80
CA GLU A 69 2.59 18.36 10.17
C GLU A 69 2.42 18.72 11.66
N ILE A 70 1.25 18.49 12.25
CA ILE A 70 1.00 18.74 13.69
C ILE A 70 1.74 17.70 14.55
N ALA A 71 1.75 16.43 14.14
CA ALA A 71 2.51 15.38 14.82
C ALA A 71 4.03 15.66 14.78
N ALA A 72 4.54 16.08 13.62
CA ALA A 72 5.94 16.48 13.45
C ALA A 72 6.30 17.71 14.30
N ARG A 73 5.43 18.74 14.36
CA ARG A 73 5.64 19.92 15.22
C ARG A 73 5.61 19.59 16.71
N ARG A 74 4.77 18.65 17.16
CA ARG A 74 4.76 18.21 18.57
C ARG A 74 6.07 17.53 18.95
N ARG A 75 6.60 16.64 18.11
CA ARG A 75 7.89 15.98 18.35
C ARG A 75 9.05 16.99 18.44
N LYS A 76 9.01 18.07 17.67
CA LYS A 76 10.02 19.14 17.69
C LYS A 76 9.95 20.05 18.93
N ARG A 77 8.84 20.09 19.67
CA ARG A 77 8.67 20.92 20.89
C ARG A 77 8.86 20.16 22.21
N GLY A 78 9.16 18.86 22.15
CA GLY A 78 9.38 18.00 23.32
C GLY A 78 10.85 17.65 23.59
N ALA A 79 11.79 18.36 22.96
CA ALA A 79 13.23 18.26 23.20
C ALA A 79 13.74 19.59 23.77
#